data_AF-A0A8T0HHP0-F1
#
_entry.id   AF-A0A8T0HHP0-F1
#
_cell.length_a   1.000
_cell.length_b   1.000
_cell.length_c   1.000
_cell.angle_alpha   90.00
_cell.angle_beta   90.00
_cell.angle_gamma   90.00
#
_symmetry.space_group_name_H-M   'P 1'
#
loop_
_entity.id
_entity.type
_entity.pdbx_description
1 polymer ?
#
loop_
_entity_poly.entity_id
_entity_poly.type
_entity_poly.pdbx_seq_one_letter_code
_entity_poly.pdbx_strand_id
1 'polypeptide(L)'
;MGGLTLDLRPGAGLGAFNLGMPVCEALAYVEQHKSLFDVVHVKYNDEEPLQMDLVLSFPEHGFHLRFESRSQRLRLIEVYDVQRLHMRYATSSIGGPNTAATFVAVYALFGPTFPGTYNMKRCIYTLFYPGLSFAFPIPAQYTECCQHREAELPLEFPDGTTPVMSRVCIYDSAVGGGVGVGAPLKIALPPQLPPGSLYMEEVHAKLAEELWFTGGGQHLPFGASPQDVWAELGRPCGIHQKQVDPMVIHSASDPRPRTALCGDYFYNYFTRGIDILFDGQNHRIKKFVLHTNFPGHTDFNCYIKCNFFIHVPPTGDGEEIDKAAYTGGLQRCITADTKWSEVQGILGDGGRAAIQTQGSVSNPFGPTFVYGYRNIALEVMKNGHIATVTLFQSNV
;
A
#
# COMPACT_ATOMS: atom_id res chain seq x y z
N MET A 1 10.75 -4.40 31.80
CA MET A 1 9.78 -3.64 30.99
C MET A 1 8.49 -4.43 30.97
N GLY A 2 7.35 -3.79 31.28
CA GLY A 2 6.05 -4.46 31.25
C GLY A 2 5.70 -4.90 29.83
N GLY A 3 5.13 -6.10 29.68
CA GLY A 3 4.71 -6.60 28.36
C GLY A 3 3.61 -5.73 27.76
N LEU A 4 3.64 -5.57 26.43
CA LEU A 4 2.60 -4.84 25.70
C LEU A 4 1.30 -5.65 25.73
N THR A 5 0.20 -5.00 26.12
CA THR A 5 -1.15 -5.59 26.06
C THR A 5 -1.93 -4.98 24.91
N LEU A 6 -2.40 -5.81 23.98
CA LEU A 6 -3.25 -5.37 22.87
C LEU A 6 -4.55 -6.18 22.82
N ASP A 7 -5.63 -5.50 22.45
CA ASP A 7 -6.94 -6.14 22.27
C ASP A 7 -6.94 -6.95 20.98
N LEU A 8 -7.15 -8.26 21.11
CA LEU A 8 -7.32 -9.19 20.02
C LEU A 8 -8.77 -9.15 19.54
N ARG A 9 -8.99 -8.74 18.29
CA ARG A 9 -10.32 -8.66 17.67
C ARG A 9 -10.37 -9.58 16.43
N PRO A 10 -10.94 -10.79 16.55
CA PRO A 10 -11.05 -11.73 15.43
C PRO A 10 -11.71 -11.07 14.21
N GLY A 11 -11.12 -11.22 13.03
CA GLY A 11 -11.65 -10.64 11.80
C GLY A 11 -11.53 -9.12 11.65
N ALA A 12 -11.03 -8.41 12.68
CA ALA A 12 -11.06 -6.96 12.70
C ALA A 12 -9.70 -6.31 12.96
N GLY A 13 -8.87 -6.82 13.88
CA GLY A 13 -7.58 -6.20 14.17
C GLY A 13 -6.93 -6.55 15.49
N LEU A 14 -5.88 -5.80 15.83
CA LEU A 14 -5.09 -5.95 17.06
C LEU A 14 -4.75 -4.56 17.64
N GLY A 15 -5.28 -4.25 18.83
CA GLY A 15 -5.06 -2.95 19.47
C GLY A 15 -5.62 -1.80 18.64
N ALA A 16 -4.80 -0.83 18.22
CA ALA A 16 -5.25 0.24 17.32
C ALA A 16 -5.19 -0.14 15.83
N PHE A 17 -4.57 -1.27 15.49
CA PHE A 17 -4.35 -1.66 14.10
C PHE A 17 -5.56 -2.45 13.58
N ASN A 18 -6.29 -1.86 12.62
CA ASN A 18 -7.49 -2.44 12.03
C ASN A 18 -7.21 -2.99 10.65
N LEU A 19 -7.72 -4.18 10.34
CA LEU A 19 -7.70 -4.70 8.99
C LEU A 19 -8.35 -3.69 8.03
N GLY A 20 -7.72 -3.50 6.88
CA GLY A 20 -8.12 -2.53 5.88
C GLY A 20 -7.59 -1.12 6.11
N MET A 21 -6.92 -0.82 7.22
CA MET A 21 -6.32 0.51 7.40
C MET A 21 -5.16 0.74 6.41
N PRO A 22 -5.00 1.93 5.84
CA PRO A 22 -3.84 2.31 5.04
C PRO A 22 -2.53 2.26 5.83
N VAL A 23 -1.42 2.01 5.15
CA VAL A 23 -0.09 2.02 5.80
C VAL A 23 0.26 3.37 6.43
N CYS A 24 -0.18 4.47 5.84
CA CYS A 24 0.09 5.80 6.38
C CYS A 24 -0.58 6.06 7.74
N GLU A 25 -1.79 5.54 7.95
CA GLU A 25 -2.44 5.61 9.26
C GLU A 25 -1.70 4.80 10.31
N ALA A 26 -1.20 3.61 9.93
CA ALA A 26 -0.43 2.77 10.85
C ALA A 26 0.90 3.42 11.24
N LEU A 27 1.62 3.99 10.26
CA LEU A 27 2.86 4.73 10.50
C LEU A 27 2.62 5.98 11.36
N ALA A 28 1.58 6.77 11.07
CA ALA A 28 1.22 7.92 11.87
C ALA A 28 0.89 7.53 13.33
N TYR A 29 0.16 6.43 13.54
CA TYR A 29 -0.12 5.92 14.88
C TYR A 29 1.17 5.53 15.63
N VAL A 30 2.09 4.83 14.95
CA VAL A 30 3.39 4.46 15.50
C VAL A 30 4.20 5.70 15.88
N GLU A 31 4.24 6.71 15.01
CA GLU A 31 4.97 7.97 15.26
C GLU A 31 4.42 8.77 16.44
N GLN A 32 3.10 8.72 16.67
CA GLN A 32 2.48 9.34 17.84
C GLN A 32 2.76 8.57 19.15
N HIS A 33 3.13 7.29 19.05
CA HIS A 33 3.34 6.39 20.18
C HIS A 33 4.78 5.82 20.20
N LYS A 34 5.78 6.64 19.86
CA LYS A 34 7.21 6.25 19.84
C LYS A 34 7.73 5.67 21.15
N SER A 35 7.18 6.10 22.30
CA SER A 35 7.54 5.52 23.60
C SER A 35 7.03 4.08 23.79
N LEU A 36 6.00 3.69 23.05
CA LEU A 36 5.44 2.33 23.05
C LEU A 36 6.11 1.48 21.96
N PHE A 37 6.40 2.07 20.80
CA PHE A 37 6.99 1.42 19.65
C PHE A 37 8.35 2.04 19.33
N ASP A 38 9.37 1.69 20.11
CA ASP A 38 10.72 2.24 19.98
C ASP A 38 11.38 1.73 18.68
N VAL A 39 11.41 0.41 18.49
CA VAL A 39 11.97 -0.22 17.30
C VAL A 39 10.88 -0.75 16.38
N VAL A 40 10.76 -0.17 15.18
CA VAL A 40 9.88 -0.63 14.10
C VAL A 40 10.68 -0.76 12.81
N HIS A 41 10.62 -1.94 12.18
CA HIS A 41 11.24 -2.18 10.88
C HIS A 41 10.20 -2.10 9.77
N VAL A 42 10.50 -1.33 8.71
CA VAL A 42 9.74 -1.33 7.47
C VAL A 42 10.44 -2.25 6.47
N LYS A 43 9.78 -3.33 6.06
CA LYS A 43 10.34 -4.34 5.15
C LYS A 43 9.54 -4.36 3.85
N TYR A 44 10.23 -4.27 2.73
CA TYR A 44 9.67 -4.36 1.38
C TYR A 44 10.68 -5.02 0.45
N ASN A 45 10.23 -5.45 -0.72
CA ASN A 45 11.13 -5.91 -1.78
C ASN A 45 11.53 -4.69 -2.62
N ASP A 46 12.81 -4.32 -2.58
CA ASP A 46 13.33 -3.14 -3.29
C ASP A 46 13.38 -3.34 -4.81
N GLU A 47 13.57 -4.58 -5.29
CA GLU A 47 13.60 -4.90 -6.72
C GLU A 47 12.18 -5.03 -7.30
N GLU A 48 11.29 -5.70 -6.55
CA GLU A 48 9.92 -6.00 -6.98
C GLU A 48 8.89 -5.67 -5.88
N PRO A 49 8.64 -4.37 -5.58
CA PRO A 49 7.79 -3.94 -4.47
C PRO A 49 6.34 -4.42 -4.56
N LEU A 50 5.85 -4.77 -5.76
CA LEU A 50 4.51 -5.31 -5.94
C LEU A 50 4.41 -6.84 -5.72
N GLN A 51 5.53 -7.56 -5.69
CA GLN A 51 5.53 -9.03 -5.60
C GLN A 51 5.26 -9.55 -4.18
N MET A 52 5.72 -8.80 -3.18
CA MET A 52 5.67 -9.12 -1.75
C MET A 52 4.94 -8.02 -0.97
N ASP A 53 4.41 -8.38 0.19
CA ASP A 53 3.77 -7.40 1.08
C ASP A 53 4.76 -6.40 1.63
N LEU A 54 4.28 -5.18 1.84
CA LEU A 54 4.94 -4.22 2.72
C LEU A 54 4.66 -4.62 4.17
N VAL A 55 5.70 -4.81 4.97
CA VAL A 55 5.58 -5.32 6.34
C VAL A 55 6.12 -4.30 7.34
N LEU A 56 5.28 -3.89 8.29
CA LEU A 56 5.72 -3.22 9.50
C LEU A 56 5.97 -4.27 10.58
N SER A 57 7.20 -4.34 11.08
CA SER A 57 7.64 -5.38 12.01
C SER A 57 8.01 -4.76 13.35
N PHE A 58 7.42 -5.31 14.41
CA PHE A 58 7.57 -4.86 15.79
C PHE A 58 8.37 -5.93 16.57
N PRO A 59 9.70 -5.98 16.41
CA PRO A 59 10.56 -7.03 16.98
C PRO A 59 10.46 -7.15 18.50
N GLU A 60 10.34 -6.02 19.20
CA GLU A 60 10.27 -6.00 20.66
C GLU A 60 8.97 -6.59 21.20
N HIS A 61 7.90 -6.50 20.39
CA HIS A 61 6.55 -6.91 20.76
C HIS A 61 6.09 -8.20 20.08
N GLY A 62 6.85 -8.75 19.13
CA GLY A 62 6.57 -10.07 18.57
C GLY A 62 5.45 -10.15 17.52
N PHE A 63 5.16 -9.06 16.80
CA PHE A 63 4.13 -9.07 15.75
C PHE A 63 4.50 -8.31 14.47
N HIS A 64 3.77 -8.62 13.40
CA HIS A 64 3.86 -8.02 12.07
C HIS A 64 2.50 -7.49 11.63
N LEU A 65 2.51 -6.34 10.97
CA LEU A 65 1.40 -5.84 10.16
C LEU A 65 1.79 -6.00 8.70
N ARG A 66 0.98 -6.71 7.91
CA ARG A 66 1.22 -6.95 6.48
C ARG A 66 0.23 -6.19 5.63
N PHE A 67 0.75 -5.28 4.82
CA PHE A 67 -0.01 -4.46 3.89
C PHE A 67 0.09 -5.08 2.50
N GLU A 68 -1.05 -5.21 1.83
CA GLU A 68 -1.08 -5.61 0.43
C GLU A 68 -0.30 -4.58 -0.41
N SER A 69 0.60 -5.03 -1.27
CA SER A 69 1.48 -4.13 -2.03
C SER A 69 0.74 -3.17 -2.98
N ARG A 70 -0.38 -3.62 -3.58
CA ARG A 70 -1.12 -2.83 -4.57
C ARG A 70 -2.01 -1.76 -3.93
N SER A 71 -2.84 -2.17 -2.97
CA SER A 71 -3.74 -1.24 -2.27
C SER A 71 -3.09 -0.55 -1.08
N GLN A 72 -1.95 -1.03 -0.57
CA GLN A 72 -1.27 -0.53 0.63
C GLN A 72 -2.15 -0.52 1.89
N ARG A 73 -3.11 -1.45 1.95
CA ARG A 73 -4.00 -1.66 3.08
C ARG A 73 -3.63 -2.90 3.88
N LEU A 74 -3.79 -2.82 5.19
CA LEU A 74 -3.51 -3.92 6.12
C LEU A 74 -4.43 -5.11 5.81
N ARG A 75 -3.85 -6.25 5.43
CA ARG A 75 -4.63 -7.46 5.09
C ARG A 75 -4.45 -8.59 6.09
N LEU A 76 -3.35 -8.58 6.84
CA LEU A 76 -3.00 -9.65 7.76
C LEU A 76 -2.16 -9.10 8.91
N ILE A 77 -2.52 -9.50 10.13
CA ILE A 77 -1.69 -9.29 11.33
C ILE A 77 -1.18 -10.65 11.78
N GLU A 78 0.13 -10.78 11.98
CA GLU A 78 0.78 -12.01 12.42
C GLU A 78 1.52 -11.77 13.73
N VAL A 79 1.07 -12.39 14.82
CA VAL A 79 1.82 -12.46 16.08
C VAL A 79 2.69 -13.70 16.02
N TYR A 80 4.00 -13.52 15.95
CA TYR A 80 4.98 -14.61 15.79
C TYR A 80 5.76 -14.92 17.07
N ASP A 81 5.71 -14.05 18.07
CA ASP A 81 6.23 -14.30 19.41
C ASP A 81 5.15 -13.97 20.44
N VAL A 82 4.36 -15.00 20.77
CA VAL A 82 3.21 -14.91 21.68
C VAL A 82 3.64 -14.78 23.15
N GLN A 83 4.93 -14.95 23.46
CA GLN A 83 5.46 -14.75 24.82
C GLN A 83 5.76 -13.27 25.09
N ARG A 84 5.99 -12.46 24.05
CA ARG A 84 6.22 -11.02 24.19
C ARG A 84 4.94 -10.22 24.27
N LEU A 85 3.93 -10.62 23.50
CA LEU A 85 2.66 -9.90 23.41
C LEU A 85 1.59 -10.51 24.31
N HIS A 86 1.03 -9.70 25.19
CA HIS A 86 -0.17 -10.05 25.93
C HIS A 86 -1.41 -9.69 25.10
N MET A 87 -2.21 -10.68 24.71
CA MET A 87 -3.40 -10.46 23.90
C MET A 87 -4.64 -10.57 24.77
N ARG A 88 -5.49 -9.54 24.75
CA ARG A 88 -6.75 -9.51 25.49
C ARG A 88 -7.93 -9.79 24.58
N TYR A 89 -8.74 -10.79 24.91
CA TYR A 89 -9.98 -11.11 24.22
C TYR A 89 -11.14 -11.06 25.21
N ALA A 90 -12.09 -10.16 24.98
CA ALA A 90 -13.14 -9.80 25.93
C ALA A 90 -12.55 -9.44 27.32
N THR A 91 -12.83 -10.26 28.34
CA THR A 91 -12.38 -10.08 29.72
C THR A 91 -11.16 -10.92 30.08
N SER A 92 -10.69 -11.75 29.17
CA SER A 92 -9.63 -12.74 29.41
C SER A 92 -8.41 -12.42 28.56
N SER A 93 -7.26 -12.98 28.95
CA SER A 93 -6.02 -12.76 28.24
C SER A 93 -5.29 -14.06 27.91
N ILE A 94 -4.49 -14.02 26.85
CA ILE A 94 -3.66 -15.12 26.40
C ILE A 94 -2.29 -14.62 25.93
N GLY A 95 -1.25 -15.39 26.19
CA GLY A 95 0.14 -15.02 25.87
C GLY A 95 0.72 -13.98 26.83
N GLY A 96 1.91 -13.50 26.47
CA GLY A 96 2.77 -12.70 27.35
C GLY A 96 3.68 -13.58 28.23
N PRO A 97 4.58 -12.95 29.00
CA PRO A 97 5.67 -13.67 29.68
C PRO A 97 5.19 -14.56 30.84
N ASN A 98 4.01 -14.26 31.40
CA ASN A 98 3.49 -14.91 32.60
C ASN A 98 2.28 -15.82 32.34
N THR A 99 1.75 -15.85 31.11
CA THR A 99 0.55 -16.61 30.77
C THR A 99 0.84 -17.51 29.59
N ALA A 100 0.91 -18.82 29.85
CA ALA A 100 1.12 -19.81 28.79
C ALA A 100 -0.07 -19.83 27.82
N ALA A 101 0.21 -19.64 26.54
CA ALA A 101 -0.78 -19.73 25.47
C ALA A 101 -0.94 -21.17 24.99
N THR A 102 -1.57 -22.02 25.81
CA THR A 102 -1.74 -23.46 25.49
C THR A 102 -2.94 -23.72 24.60
N PHE A 103 -2.97 -24.89 23.96
CA PHE A 103 -4.12 -25.35 23.17
C PHE A 103 -5.40 -25.40 24.02
N VAL A 104 -5.31 -25.92 25.26
CA VAL A 104 -6.42 -25.91 26.22
C VAL A 104 -6.91 -24.49 26.52
N ALA A 105 -6.00 -23.54 26.75
CA ALA A 105 -6.36 -22.15 27.02
C ALA A 105 -7.07 -21.50 25.84
N VAL A 106 -6.64 -21.77 24.60
CA VAL A 106 -7.31 -21.31 23.39
C VAL A 106 -8.72 -21.90 23.30
N TYR A 107 -8.87 -23.21 23.51
CA TYR A 107 -10.18 -23.87 23.43
C TYR A 107 -11.15 -23.38 24.52
N ALA A 108 -10.65 -23.16 25.73
CA ALA A 108 -11.43 -22.59 26.84
C ALA A 108 -11.88 -21.15 26.56
N LEU A 109 -11.05 -20.37 25.85
CA LEU A 109 -11.30 -18.96 25.58
C LEU A 109 -12.22 -18.72 24.38
N PHE A 110 -12.03 -19.47 23.30
CA PHE A 110 -12.75 -19.27 22.03
C PHE A 110 -13.84 -20.32 21.78
N GLY A 111 -13.93 -21.33 22.63
CA GLY A 111 -14.89 -22.41 22.50
C GLY A 111 -14.51 -23.45 21.44
N PRO A 112 -15.38 -24.44 21.21
CA PRO A 112 -15.13 -25.47 20.23
C PRO A 112 -15.11 -24.91 18.81
N THR A 113 -14.34 -25.55 17.94
CA THR A 113 -14.28 -25.23 16.52
C THR A 113 -14.11 -26.51 15.71
N PHE A 114 -14.18 -26.40 14.39
CA PHE A 114 -13.91 -27.53 13.50
C PHE A 114 -12.46 -28.03 13.67
N PRO A 115 -12.19 -29.33 13.39
CA PRO A 115 -10.85 -29.86 13.39
C PRO A 115 -9.90 -29.00 12.55
N GLY A 116 -8.71 -28.76 13.10
CA GLY A 116 -7.66 -27.98 12.47
C GLY A 116 -6.99 -28.74 11.32
N THR A 117 -5.98 -28.12 10.74
CA THR A 117 -5.17 -28.73 9.68
C THR A 117 -3.75 -28.97 10.15
N TYR A 118 -3.26 -30.20 10.01
CA TYR A 118 -1.89 -30.55 10.32
C TYR A 118 -1.00 -30.45 9.07
N ASN A 119 0.09 -29.69 9.19
CA ASN A 119 1.13 -29.60 8.19
C ASN A 119 2.29 -30.53 8.55
N MET A 120 2.31 -31.73 7.96
CA MET A 120 3.35 -32.74 8.21
C MET A 120 4.77 -32.24 7.93
N LYS A 121 4.97 -31.38 6.93
CA LYS A 121 6.32 -30.87 6.57
C LYS A 121 6.87 -29.89 7.61
N ARG A 122 5.99 -29.19 8.31
CA ARG A 122 6.36 -28.16 9.30
C ARG A 122 6.15 -28.62 10.74
N CYS A 123 5.56 -29.80 10.93
CA CYS A 123 5.10 -30.32 12.21
C CYS A 123 4.24 -29.30 12.98
N ILE A 124 3.29 -28.65 12.29
CA ILE A 124 2.44 -27.61 12.89
C ILE A 124 0.97 -27.94 12.64
N TYR A 125 0.20 -27.96 13.72
CA TYR A 125 -1.25 -28.03 13.68
C TYR A 125 -1.83 -26.61 13.74
N THR A 126 -2.70 -26.26 12.79
CA THR A 126 -3.36 -24.94 12.73
C THR A 126 -4.83 -25.08 13.03
N LEU A 127 -5.31 -24.38 14.05
CA LEU A 127 -6.72 -24.26 14.41
C LEU A 127 -7.30 -22.97 13.81
N PHE A 128 -8.53 -23.02 13.31
CA PHE A 128 -9.18 -21.90 12.63
C PHE A 128 -10.46 -21.48 13.36
N TYR A 129 -10.67 -20.18 13.44
CA TYR A 129 -11.90 -19.52 13.86
C TYR A 129 -12.27 -18.44 12.81
N PRO A 130 -13.49 -17.90 12.83
CA PRO A 130 -13.86 -16.75 12.00
C PRO A 130 -12.90 -15.57 12.22
N GLY A 131 -12.06 -15.30 11.22
CA GLY A 131 -11.10 -14.21 11.19
C GLY A 131 -9.85 -14.37 12.08
N LEU A 132 -9.56 -15.60 12.52
CA LEU A 132 -8.44 -15.89 13.41
C LEU A 132 -7.90 -17.31 13.18
N SER A 133 -6.59 -17.49 13.28
CA SER A 133 -5.99 -18.83 13.36
C SER A 133 -4.86 -18.90 14.36
N PHE A 134 -4.66 -20.11 14.89
CA PHE A 134 -3.66 -20.41 15.91
C PHE A 134 -2.79 -21.58 15.46
N ALA A 135 -1.48 -21.44 15.58
CA ALA A 135 -0.54 -22.46 15.16
C ALA A 135 0.19 -23.09 16.35
N PHE A 136 0.14 -24.42 16.44
CA PHE A 136 0.70 -25.21 17.50
C PHE A 136 1.76 -26.16 16.91
N PRO A 137 3.05 -25.95 17.21
CA PRO A 137 4.09 -26.91 16.87
C PRO A 137 3.85 -28.21 17.64
N ILE A 138 3.86 -29.33 16.91
CA ILE A 138 3.64 -30.66 17.48
C ILE A 138 4.99 -31.39 17.55
N PRO A 139 5.42 -31.84 18.74
CA PRO A 139 6.62 -32.66 18.89
C PRO A 139 6.56 -33.92 18.03
N ALA A 140 7.72 -34.37 17.51
CA ALA A 140 7.81 -35.51 16.59
C ALA A 140 7.12 -36.78 17.14
N GLN A 141 7.24 -37.03 18.44
CA GLN A 141 6.63 -38.19 19.10
C GLN A 141 5.09 -38.18 19.14
N TYR A 142 4.45 -37.03 18.92
CA TYR A 142 3.00 -36.87 18.97
C TYR A 142 2.41 -36.62 17.57
N THR A 143 3.18 -36.80 16.50
CA THR A 143 2.69 -36.50 15.16
C THR A 143 1.60 -37.47 14.69
N GLU A 144 1.61 -38.72 15.17
CA GLU A 144 0.63 -39.76 14.81
C GLU A 144 -0.81 -39.36 15.16
N CYS A 145 -1.05 -38.65 16.27
CA CYS A 145 -2.39 -38.20 16.65
C CYS A 145 -2.96 -37.12 15.70
N CYS A 146 -2.11 -36.51 14.87
CA CYS A 146 -2.48 -35.44 13.95
C CYS A 146 -2.57 -35.89 12.48
N GLN A 147 -2.28 -37.17 12.17
CA GLN A 147 -2.16 -37.63 10.78
C GLN A 147 -3.51 -37.86 10.10
N HIS A 148 -4.56 -38.16 10.87
CA HIS A 148 -5.90 -38.33 10.33
C HIS A 148 -6.58 -36.96 10.21
N ARG A 149 -7.05 -36.64 9.01
CA ARG A 149 -7.66 -35.33 8.68
C ARG A 149 -8.96 -35.04 9.45
N GLU A 150 -9.57 -36.08 10.01
CA GLU A 150 -10.78 -36.03 10.85
C GLU A 150 -10.45 -36.16 12.35
N ALA A 151 -9.19 -36.44 12.72
CA ALA A 151 -8.81 -36.57 14.12
C ALA A 151 -8.64 -35.18 14.74
N GLU A 152 -9.39 -34.92 15.79
CA GLU A 152 -9.18 -33.77 16.67
C GLU A 152 -7.85 -33.93 17.41
N LEU A 153 -7.04 -32.87 17.42
CA LEU A 153 -5.86 -32.81 18.29
C LEU A 153 -6.34 -32.93 19.74
N PRO A 154 -5.85 -33.91 20.52
CA PRO A 154 -6.25 -34.03 21.91
C PRO A 154 -5.81 -32.80 22.70
N LEU A 155 -6.64 -32.39 23.66
CA LEU A 155 -6.37 -31.23 24.52
C LEU A 155 -5.03 -31.36 25.27
N GLU A 156 -4.70 -32.58 25.66
CA GLU A 156 -3.46 -32.98 26.33
C GLU A 156 -2.84 -34.19 25.62
N PHE A 157 -1.52 -34.22 25.56
CA PHE A 157 -0.75 -35.37 25.12
C PHE A 157 -0.74 -36.46 26.21
N PRO A 158 -0.35 -37.70 25.88
CA PRO A 158 -0.31 -38.80 26.85
C PRO A 158 0.60 -38.56 28.08
N ASP A 159 1.55 -37.64 27.99
CA ASP A 159 2.42 -37.22 29.10
C ASP A 159 1.80 -36.13 30.00
N GLY A 160 0.56 -35.71 29.74
CA GLY A 160 -0.14 -34.63 30.44
C GLY A 160 0.27 -33.23 30.00
N THR A 161 1.16 -33.08 29.02
CA THR A 161 1.51 -31.77 28.47
C THR A 161 0.51 -31.33 27.40
N THR A 162 0.42 -30.04 27.12
CA THR A 162 -0.49 -29.50 26.09
C THR A 162 0.32 -28.67 25.09
N PRO A 163 0.00 -28.74 23.78
CA PRO A 163 0.69 -27.95 22.78
C PRO A 163 0.64 -26.45 23.11
N VAL A 164 1.75 -25.76 22.90
CA VAL A 164 1.85 -24.31 23.13
C VAL A 164 1.77 -23.60 21.80
N MET A 165 0.94 -22.56 21.75
CA MET A 165 0.78 -21.70 20.59
C MET A 165 2.10 -21.02 20.25
N SER A 166 2.41 -20.99 18.96
CA SER A 166 3.60 -20.31 18.43
C SER A 166 3.24 -19.10 17.57
N ARG A 167 2.01 -19.06 17.04
CA ARG A 167 1.60 -18.02 16.11
C ARG A 167 0.11 -17.76 16.16
N VAL A 168 -0.25 -16.49 15.95
CA VAL A 168 -1.63 -16.05 15.74
C VAL A 168 -1.69 -15.28 14.42
N CYS A 169 -2.68 -15.57 13.58
CA CYS A 169 -2.98 -14.77 12.39
C CYS A 169 -4.38 -14.19 12.51
N ILE A 170 -4.51 -12.88 12.26
CA ILE A 170 -5.78 -12.15 12.25
C ILE A 170 -6.00 -11.65 10.82
N TYR A 171 -7.12 -12.02 10.21
CA TYR A 171 -7.42 -11.76 8.80
C TYR A 171 -8.93 -11.64 8.61
N ASP A 172 -9.36 -11.05 7.50
CA ASP A 172 -10.78 -10.95 7.17
C ASP A 172 -11.28 -12.29 6.59
N SER A 173 -12.17 -12.97 7.31
CA SER A 173 -12.76 -14.23 6.87
C SER A 173 -13.90 -14.09 5.86
N ALA A 174 -14.40 -12.88 5.61
CA ALA A 174 -15.47 -12.65 4.64
C ALA A 174 -14.95 -12.60 3.20
N VAL A 175 -13.71 -12.12 3.01
CA VAL A 175 -13.12 -11.88 1.69
C VAL A 175 -11.99 -12.88 1.36
N GLY A 176 -11.39 -13.50 2.37
CA GLY A 176 -10.28 -14.45 2.22
C GLY A 176 -10.53 -15.84 2.82
N GLY A 177 -9.64 -16.77 2.51
CA GLY A 177 -9.61 -18.11 3.12
C GLY A 177 -8.83 -18.15 4.44
N GLY A 178 -8.97 -19.25 5.18
CA GLY A 178 -8.24 -19.45 6.44
C GLY A 178 -6.72 -19.37 6.25
N VAL A 179 -6.07 -18.42 6.93
CA VAL A 179 -4.62 -18.23 6.86
C VAL A 179 -3.96 -19.12 7.89
N GLY A 180 -3.17 -20.10 7.47
CA GLY A 180 -2.49 -21.04 8.37
C GLY A 180 -1.00 -21.17 8.06
N VAL A 181 -0.27 -21.84 8.96
CA VAL A 181 1.18 -22.01 8.76
C VAL A 181 1.45 -22.94 7.58
N GLY A 182 2.09 -22.38 6.55
CA GLY A 182 2.39 -23.09 5.30
C GLY A 182 1.36 -22.87 4.20
N ALA A 183 0.24 -22.20 4.48
CA ALA A 183 -0.64 -21.68 3.44
C ALA A 183 -0.03 -20.42 2.80
N PRO A 184 -0.30 -20.16 1.50
CA PRO A 184 0.07 -18.89 0.88
C PRO A 184 -0.60 -17.72 1.61
N LEU A 185 0.20 -16.77 2.11
CA LEU A 185 -0.30 -15.59 2.81
C LEU A 185 -1.16 -14.68 1.91
N LYS A 186 -1.01 -14.81 0.58
CA LYS A 186 -1.80 -14.09 -0.42
C LYS A 186 -3.31 -14.41 -0.39
N ILE A 187 -3.70 -15.46 0.33
CA ILE A 187 -5.11 -15.81 0.57
C ILE A 187 -5.80 -14.79 1.50
N ALA A 188 -5.02 -14.10 2.35
CA ALA A 188 -5.53 -12.97 3.12
C ALA A 188 -5.71 -11.76 2.20
N LEU A 189 -6.95 -11.28 2.08
CA LEU A 189 -7.28 -10.09 1.32
C LEU A 189 -7.66 -8.95 2.28
N PRO A 190 -7.36 -7.68 1.94
CA PRO A 190 -7.85 -6.56 2.73
C PRO A 190 -9.39 -6.53 2.69
N PRO A 191 -10.05 -6.13 3.79
CA PRO A 191 -11.50 -5.94 3.82
C PRO A 191 -11.99 -5.02 2.71
N GLN A 192 -13.23 -5.20 2.24
CA GLN A 192 -13.84 -4.27 1.29
C GLN A 192 -13.86 -2.84 1.86
N LEU A 193 -13.71 -1.85 0.98
CA LEU A 193 -13.81 -0.46 1.38
C LEU A 193 -15.26 -0.14 1.81
N PRO A 194 -15.47 0.70 2.83
CA PRO A 194 -16.80 1.19 3.17
C PRO A 194 -17.47 1.90 1.98
N PRO A 195 -18.80 1.84 1.85
CA PRO A 195 -19.52 2.60 0.82
C PRO A 195 -19.17 4.10 0.88
N GLY A 196 -18.85 4.67 -0.28
CA GLY A 196 -18.46 6.09 -0.40
C GLY A 196 -17.02 6.41 -0.01
N SER A 197 -16.19 5.42 0.30
CA SER A 197 -14.75 5.64 0.48
C SER A 197 -14.11 6.14 -0.80
N LEU A 198 -13.26 7.17 -0.68
CA LEU A 198 -12.47 7.75 -1.77
C LEU A 198 -11.03 7.18 -1.83
N TYR A 199 -10.71 6.23 -0.95
CA TYR A 199 -9.39 5.61 -0.92
C TYR A 199 -9.15 4.81 -2.19
N MET A 200 -8.05 5.09 -2.91
CA MET A 200 -7.72 4.44 -4.18
C MET A 200 -8.83 4.58 -5.25
N GLU A 201 -9.61 5.67 -5.21
CA GLU A 201 -10.55 5.98 -6.31
C GLU A 201 -9.82 5.99 -7.66
N GLU A 202 -10.48 5.53 -8.72
CA GLU A 202 -9.84 5.51 -10.04
C GLU A 202 -9.78 6.92 -10.62
N VAL A 203 -8.59 7.27 -11.12
CA VAL A 203 -8.32 8.57 -11.74
C VAL A 203 -7.94 8.35 -13.19
N HIS A 204 -8.88 8.57 -14.09
CA HIS A 204 -8.61 8.46 -15.52
C HIS A 204 -8.01 9.76 -16.04
N ALA A 205 -6.85 9.66 -16.69
CA ALA A 205 -6.17 10.80 -17.29
C ALA A 205 -6.25 10.73 -18.82
N LYS A 206 -6.76 11.79 -19.43
CA LYS A 206 -6.63 12.04 -20.87
C LYS A 206 -5.51 13.05 -21.08
N LEU A 207 -4.47 12.64 -21.81
CA LEU A 207 -3.29 13.47 -22.01
C LEU A 207 -3.67 14.85 -22.59
N ALA A 208 -3.11 15.91 -22.02
CA ALA A 208 -3.37 17.30 -22.40
C ALA A 208 -4.83 17.80 -22.26
N GLU A 209 -5.75 17.02 -21.71
CA GLU A 209 -7.17 17.40 -21.60
C GLU A 209 -7.62 17.54 -20.15
N GLU A 210 -7.75 16.42 -19.43
CA GLU A 210 -8.41 16.40 -18.11
C GLU A 210 -8.02 15.18 -17.26
N LEU A 211 -8.32 15.29 -15.95
CA LEU A 211 -8.48 14.17 -15.04
C LEU A 211 -9.97 13.92 -14.79
N TRP A 212 -10.38 12.64 -14.77
CA TRP A 212 -11.72 12.19 -14.42
C TRP A 212 -11.66 11.26 -13.21
N PHE A 213 -12.46 11.57 -12.18
CA PHE A 213 -12.53 10.83 -10.93
C PHE A 213 -13.81 9.99 -10.88
N THR A 214 -13.68 8.67 -10.71
CA THR A 214 -14.84 7.76 -10.79
C THR A 214 -15.71 7.78 -9.53
N GLY A 215 -15.15 8.12 -8.36
CA GLY A 215 -15.85 8.10 -7.08
C GLY A 215 -17.07 9.03 -7.02
N GLY A 216 -16.95 10.23 -7.61
CA GLY A 216 -18.06 11.20 -7.70
C GLY A 216 -18.36 11.70 -9.11
N GLY A 217 -17.68 11.19 -10.14
CA GLY A 217 -17.89 11.59 -11.53
C GLY A 217 -17.33 12.97 -11.88
N GLN A 218 -16.40 13.50 -11.08
CA GLN A 218 -15.83 14.83 -11.26
C GLN A 218 -14.86 14.87 -12.44
N HIS A 219 -14.89 15.98 -13.19
CA HIS A 219 -13.99 16.25 -14.30
C HIS A 219 -13.15 17.49 -13.98
N LEU A 220 -11.84 17.37 -14.17
CA LEU A 220 -10.91 18.45 -13.90
C LEU A 220 -9.99 18.71 -15.10
N PRO A 221 -10.37 19.64 -15.99
CA PRO A 221 -9.58 19.97 -17.17
C PRO A 221 -8.37 20.84 -16.83
N PHE A 222 -7.35 20.80 -17.69
CA PHE A 222 -6.33 21.84 -17.70
C PHE A 222 -6.97 23.22 -17.91
N GLY A 223 -6.37 24.26 -17.32
CA GLY A 223 -6.96 25.61 -17.34
C GLY A 223 -8.11 25.83 -16.36
N ALA A 224 -8.53 24.84 -15.57
CA ALA A 224 -9.47 25.09 -14.48
C ALA A 224 -8.89 26.08 -13.45
N SER A 225 -9.76 26.85 -12.80
CA SER A 225 -9.39 27.80 -11.74
C SER A 225 -9.35 27.10 -10.37
N PRO A 226 -8.71 27.71 -9.35
CA PRO A 226 -8.76 27.20 -7.99
C PRO A 226 -10.17 27.00 -7.45
N GLN A 227 -11.11 27.86 -7.85
CA GLN A 227 -12.52 27.76 -7.47
C GLN A 227 -13.17 26.51 -8.05
N ASP A 228 -12.89 26.20 -9.33
CA ASP A 228 -13.36 24.98 -9.99
C ASP A 228 -12.80 23.74 -9.28
N VAL A 229 -11.48 23.74 -8.97
CA VAL A 229 -10.85 22.63 -8.23
C VAL A 229 -11.50 22.41 -6.86
N TRP A 230 -11.83 23.48 -6.14
CA TRP A 230 -12.49 23.36 -4.84
C TRP A 230 -13.94 22.87 -4.95
N ALA A 231 -14.66 23.24 -6.01
CA ALA A 231 -16.00 22.74 -6.27
C ALA A 231 -15.99 21.22 -6.52
N GLU A 232 -15.00 20.73 -7.27
CA GLU A 232 -14.91 19.32 -7.63
C GLU A 232 -14.27 18.44 -6.54
N LEU A 233 -13.12 18.86 -6.00
CA LEU A 233 -12.30 18.02 -5.11
C LEU A 233 -12.34 18.44 -3.64
N GLY A 234 -12.92 19.60 -3.34
CA GLY A 234 -12.86 20.22 -2.03
C GLY A 234 -11.52 20.92 -1.74
N ARG A 235 -11.32 21.31 -0.49
CA ARG A 235 -10.10 22.01 -0.06
C ARG A 235 -8.88 21.08 -0.13
N PRO A 236 -7.74 21.56 -0.64
CA PRO A 236 -6.50 20.78 -0.63
C PRO A 236 -5.99 20.57 0.80
N CYS A 237 -5.21 19.51 0.98
CA CYS A 237 -4.54 19.23 2.24
C CYS A 237 -3.39 20.22 2.53
N GLY A 238 -2.73 20.72 1.48
CA GLY A 238 -1.63 21.68 1.58
C GLY A 238 -1.58 22.64 0.39
N ILE A 239 -0.98 23.81 0.59
CA ILE A 239 -0.72 24.80 -0.46
C ILE A 239 0.74 25.25 -0.33
N HIS A 240 1.51 25.11 -1.40
CA HIS A 240 2.94 25.44 -1.40
C HIS A 240 3.33 26.28 -2.62
N GLN A 241 4.12 27.32 -2.40
CA GLN A 241 4.70 28.12 -3.49
C GLN A 241 5.79 27.32 -4.20
N LYS A 242 5.79 27.31 -5.53
CA LYS A 242 6.84 26.69 -6.31
C LYS A 242 8.12 27.49 -6.10
N GLN A 243 9.15 26.87 -5.51
CA GLN A 243 10.46 27.50 -5.42
C GLN A 243 11.07 27.68 -6.81
N VAL A 244 11.95 28.67 -6.97
CA VAL A 244 12.58 29.00 -8.25
C VAL A 244 13.23 27.75 -8.83
N ASP A 245 12.75 27.37 -10.01
CA ASP A 245 13.14 26.15 -10.69
C ASP A 245 14.57 26.30 -11.27
N PRO A 246 15.56 25.52 -10.82
CA PRO A 246 16.92 25.59 -11.35
C PRO A 246 16.98 25.33 -12.85
N MET A 247 15.98 24.64 -13.41
CA MET A 247 15.88 24.28 -14.82
C MET A 247 15.47 25.46 -15.72
N VAL A 248 15.19 26.65 -15.15
CA VAL A 248 14.92 27.90 -15.89
C VAL A 248 16.09 28.29 -16.81
N ILE A 249 17.31 27.81 -16.54
CA ILE A 249 18.49 28.06 -17.40
C ILE A 249 18.33 27.50 -18.84
N HIS A 250 17.44 26.53 -19.05
CA HIS A 250 17.18 25.94 -20.36
C HIS A 250 16.10 26.69 -21.15
N SER A 251 15.40 27.64 -20.52
CA SER A 251 14.42 28.53 -21.15
C SER A 251 15.14 29.72 -21.81
N ALA A 252 16.06 29.45 -22.75
CA ALA A 252 16.93 30.46 -23.36
C ALA A 252 16.18 31.51 -24.23
N SER A 253 14.88 31.34 -24.45
CA SER A 253 14.06 32.12 -25.36
C SER A 253 13.03 33.05 -24.70
N ASP A 254 12.96 33.11 -23.35
CA ASP A 254 12.01 34.00 -22.66
C ASP A 254 12.68 35.33 -22.27
N PRO A 255 12.34 36.47 -22.90
CA PRO A 255 12.98 37.77 -22.67
C PRO A 255 12.58 38.43 -21.34
N ARG A 256 11.78 37.77 -20.49
CA ARG A 256 11.36 38.32 -19.19
C ARG A 256 12.54 38.42 -18.21
N PRO A 257 12.64 39.50 -17.41
CA PRO A 257 13.79 39.75 -16.56
C PRO A 257 14.03 38.64 -15.53
N ARG A 258 15.31 38.38 -15.23
CA ARG A 258 15.89 37.34 -14.36
C ARG A 258 15.45 37.37 -12.88
N THR A 259 14.36 38.08 -12.55
CA THR A 259 13.78 38.24 -11.20
C THR A 259 12.30 37.83 -11.14
N ALA A 260 11.77 37.11 -12.13
CA ALA A 260 10.41 36.59 -12.06
C ALA A 260 10.30 35.54 -10.94
N LEU A 261 9.84 35.98 -9.77
CA LEU A 261 9.29 35.10 -8.73
C LEU A 261 8.40 34.08 -9.44
N CYS A 262 8.73 32.79 -9.31
CA CYS A 262 7.82 31.73 -9.74
C CYS A 262 6.60 31.82 -8.84
N GLY A 263 5.58 32.58 -9.26
CA GLY A 263 4.33 32.73 -8.52
C GLY A 263 3.43 31.50 -8.65
N ASP A 264 3.87 30.48 -9.41
CA ASP A 264 3.18 29.21 -9.52
C ASP A 264 3.11 28.56 -8.13
N TYR A 265 2.00 27.89 -7.84
CA TYR A 265 1.79 27.24 -6.54
C TYR A 265 1.06 25.92 -6.72
N PHE A 266 1.30 25.02 -5.79
CA PHE A 266 0.70 23.70 -5.73
C PHE A 266 -0.47 23.67 -4.78
N TYR A 267 -1.54 23.00 -5.18
CA TYR A 267 -2.50 22.38 -4.27
C TYR A 267 -2.13 20.91 -4.13
N ASN A 268 -1.94 20.46 -2.89
CA ASN A 268 -1.58 19.08 -2.58
C ASN A 268 -2.81 18.34 -2.03
N TYR A 269 -3.21 17.27 -2.68
CA TYR A 269 -4.24 16.34 -2.23
C TYR A 269 -3.58 15.04 -1.79
N PHE A 270 -2.90 15.07 -0.64
CA PHE A 270 -2.16 13.93 -0.09
C PHE A 270 -3.00 12.65 -0.01
N THR A 271 -4.30 12.79 0.31
CA THR A 271 -5.23 11.66 0.41
C THR A 271 -5.68 11.06 -0.92
N ARG A 272 -5.42 11.75 -2.04
CA ARG A 272 -5.70 11.27 -3.42
C ARG A 272 -4.43 10.93 -4.20
N GLY A 273 -3.25 11.28 -3.67
CA GLY A 273 -1.98 11.10 -4.35
C GLY A 273 -1.76 12.07 -5.52
N ILE A 274 -2.32 13.27 -5.44
CA ILE A 274 -2.31 14.24 -6.55
C ILE A 274 -1.81 15.59 -6.10
N ASP A 275 -0.93 16.20 -6.89
CA ASP A 275 -0.64 17.63 -6.83
C ASP A 275 -1.12 18.35 -8.09
N ILE A 276 -1.62 19.56 -7.90
CA ILE A 276 -2.12 20.43 -8.97
C ILE A 276 -1.30 21.70 -8.97
N LEU A 277 -0.57 21.95 -10.05
CA LEU A 277 0.22 23.17 -10.24
C LEU A 277 -0.60 24.23 -10.96
N PHE A 278 -0.73 25.39 -10.34
CA PHE A 278 -1.36 26.57 -10.93
C PHE A 278 -0.33 27.55 -11.46
N ASP A 279 -0.68 28.21 -12.56
CA ASP A 279 0.01 29.39 -13.05
C ASP A 279 -0.12 30.56 -12.09
N GLY A 280 1.00 31.17 -11.72
CA GLY A 280 1.03 32.30 -10.81
C GLY A 280 0.46 33.60 -11.36
N GLN A 281 0.26 33.72 -12.67
CA GLN A 281 -0.28 34.94 -13.29
C GLN A 281 -1.78 34.82 -13.51
N ASN A 282 -2.22 33.73 -14.12
CA ASN A 282 -3.62 33.54 -14.51
C ASN A 282 -4.42 32.69 -13.54
N HIS A 283 -3.77 32.05 -12.55
CA HIS A 283 -4.40 31.11 -11.61
C HIS A 283 -5.15 29.99 -12.33
N ARG A 284 -4.46 29.32 -13.25
CA ARG A 284 -5.02 28.26 -14.11
C ARG A 284 -4.17 27.01 -13.99
N ILE A 285 -4.79 25.84 -13.95
CA ILE A 285 -4.04 24.57 -13.89
C ILE A 285 -3.10 24.46 -15.09
N LYS A 286 -1.82 24.21 -14.81
CA LYS A 286 -0.77 23.92 -15.82
C LYS A 286 -0.33 22.47 -15.82
N LYS A 287 -0.27 21.85 -14.63
CA LYS A 287 0.24 20.48 -14.47
C LYS A 287 -0.54 19.71 -13.42
N PHE A 288 -0.64 18.41 -13.64
CA PHE A 288 -1.01 17.43 -12.62
C PHE A 288 0.21 16.56 -12.32
N VAL A 289 0.43 16.24 -11.04
CA VAL A 289 1.43 15.27 -10.60
C VAL A 289 0.71 14.13 -9.88
N LEU A 290 0.90 12.90 -10.34
CA LEU A 290 0.29 11.70 -9.79
C LEU A 290 1.37 10.87 -9.10
N HIS A 291 1.13 10.49 -7.84
CA HIS A 291 2.09 9.82 -6.97
C HIS A 291 1.74 8.34 -6.78
N THR A 292 2.70 7.44 -6.95
CA THR A 292 2.46 5.99 -6.78
C THR A 292 2.76 5.46 -5.38
N ASN A 293 3.39 6.28 -4.53
CA ASN A 293 3.72 5.99 -3.13
C ASN A 293 4.51 4.67 -2.93
N PHE A 294 5.46 4.34 -3.80
CA PHE A 294 6.32 3.17 -3.59
C PHE A 294 7.31 3.40 -2.43
N PRO A 295 7.54 2.40 -1.55
CA PRO A 295 8.69 2.43 -0.66
C PRO A 295 9.99 2.44 -1.48
N GLY A 296 11.04 3.08 -0.95
CA GLY A 296 12.26 3.32 -1.71
C GLY A 296 12.23 4.63 -2.51
N HIS A 297 11.16 5.40 -2.42
CA HIS A 297 11.10 6.79 -2.89
C HIS A 297 11.12 7.75 -1.69
N THR A 298 11.65 8.95 -1.87
CA THR A 298 11.74 9.98 -0.81
C THR A 298 10.38 10.47 -0.34
N ASP A 299 9.39 10.51 -1.24
CA ASP A 299 8.01 10.91 -0.92
C ASP A 299 7.14 9.76 -0.41
N PHE A 300 7.73 8.59 -0.12
CA PHE A 300 7.00 7.48 0.49
C PHE A 300 6.37 7.93 1.81
N ASN A 301 5.09 7.58 1.98
CA ASN A 301 4.25 7.94 3.13
C ASN A 301 3.83 9.42 3.20
N CYS A 302 4.26 10.27 2.27
CA CYS A 302 3.73 11.64 2.15
C CYS A 302 2.36 11.67 1.44
N TYR A 303 2.11 10.69 0.57
CA TYR A 303 0.91 10.59 -0.25
C TYR A 303 0.25 9.22 -0.10
N ILE A 304 -1.07 9.16 -0.25
CA ILE A 304 -1.76 7.92 -0.62
C ILE A 304 -1.43 7.64 -2.09
N LYS A 305 -1.30 6.36 -2.46
CA LYS A 305 -1.10 5.95 -3.85
C LYS A 305 -2.27 6.41 -4.72
N CYS A 306 -1.97 7.10 -5.81
CA CYS A 306 -2.94 7.47 -6.83
C CYS A 306 -3.25 6.26 -7.73
N ASN A 307 -4.51 5.85 -7.82
CA ASN A 307 -4.95 4.75 -8.65
C ASN A 307 -5.31 5.24 -10.07
N PHE A 308 -4.29 5.69 -10.80
CA PHE A 308 -4.51 6.32 -12.11
C PHE A 308 -4.53 5.35 -13.29
N PHE A 309 -5.21 5.79 -14.35
CA PHE A 309 -5.28 5.13 -15.66
C PHE A 309 -5.07 6.19 -16.75
N ILE A 310 -3.88 6.24 -17.34
CA ILE A 310 -3.54 7.20 -18.39
C ILE A 310 -3.82 6.57 -19.74
N HIS A 311 -4.81 7.10 -20.44
CA HIS A 311 -5.19 6.63 -21.77
C HIS A 311 -4.30 7.26 -22.83
N VAL A 312 -3.54 6.43 -23.54
CA VAL A 312 -2.66 6.88 -24.62
C VAL A 312 -3.36 6.65 -25.96
N PRO A 313 -3.64 7.71 -26.75
CA PRO A 313 -4.25 7.53 -28.06
C PRO A 313 -3.32 6.74 -29.00
N PRO A 314 -3.87 5.91 -29.90
CA PRO A 314 -3.07 5.19 -30.88
C PRO A 314 -2.32 6.19 -31.77
N THR A 315 -1.02 5.98 -31.93
CA THR A 315 -0.19 6.71 -32.88
C THR A 315 -0.52 6.25 -34.30
N GLY A 316 -1.26 7.06 -35.06
CA GLY A 316 -1.52 6.82 -36.48
C GLY A 316 -2.37 7.91 -37.12
N ASP A 317 -1.78 8.65 -38.04
CA ASP A 317 -2.48 9.48 -39.01
C ASP A 317 -3.44 8.60 -39.82
N GLY A 318 -4.74 8.90 -39.72
CA GLY A 318 -5.80 8.45 -40.64
C GLY A 318 -5.82 6.97 -41.00
N GLU A 319 -6.46 6.14 -40.18
CA GLU A 319 -7.22 4.99 -40.69
C GLU A 319 -8.38 4.69 -39.72
N GLU A 320 -9.56 4.49 -40.29
CA GLU A 320 -10.84 4.38 -39.59
C GLU A 320 -10.81 3.30 -38.50
N ILE A 321 -11.31 3.67 -37.32
CA ILE A 321 -11.44 2.79 -36.17
C ILE A 321 -12.49 1.72 -36.51
N ASP A 322 -12.02 0.51 -36.81
CA ASP A 322 -12.88 -0.67 -36.80
C ASP A 322 -13.37 -0.89 -35.36
N LYS A 323 -14.70 -0.76 -35.16
CA LYS A 323 -15.43 -0.95 -33.89
C LYS A 323 -15.33 -2.37 -33.31
N ALA A 324 -14.38 -3.20 -33.76
CA ALA A 324 -14.16 -4.57 -33.34
C ALA A 324 -13.04 -4.74 -32.28
N ALA A 325 -12.24 -3.70 -31.99
CA ALA A 325 -11.16 -3.79 -31.00
C ALA A 325 -11.62 -3.77 -29.52
N TYR A 326 -12.91 -3.52 -29.26
CA TYR A 326 -13.48 -3.46 -27.91
C TYR A 326 -13.67 -4.83 -27.23
N THR A 327 -13.33 -5.94 -27.90
CA THR A 327 -13.58 -7.30 -27.38
C THR A 327 -12.34 -8.18 -27.22
N GLY A 328 -11.11 -7.64 -27.25
CA GLY A 328 -9.94 -8.48 -26.92
C GLY A 328 -8.52 -7.94 -27.11
N GLY A 329 -8.30 -6.63 -27.25
CA GLY A 329 -6.97 -6.04 -27.46
C GLY A 329 -6.54 -5.13 -26.31
N LEU A 330 -5.31 -5.30 -25.82
CA LEU A 330 -4.69 -4.56 -24.72
C LEU A 330 -4.92 -3.04 -24.86
N GLN A 331 -5.77 -2.46 -24.01
CA GLN A 331 -5.94 -1.02 -23.94
C GLN A 331 -4.58 -0.39 -23.61
N ARG A 332 -4.07 0.54 -24.44
CA ARG A 332 -2.80 1.27 -24.23
C ARG A 332 -2.95 2.22 -23.04
N CYS A 333 -2.91 1.66 -21.84
CA CYS A 333 -3.12 2.36 -20.59
C CYS A 333 -1.89 2.21 -19.70
N ILE A 334 -1.39 3.34 -19.18
CA ILE A 334 -0.34 3.35 -18.17
C ILE A 334 -1.02 3.51 -16.81
N THR A 335 -0.73 2.62 -15.88
CA THR A 335 -1.27 2.63 -14.51
C THR A 335 -0.14 2.79 -13.49
N ALA A 336 -0.51 2.97 -12.22
CA ALA A 336 0.45 3.04 -11.11
C ALA A 336 1.28 1.75 -10.92
N ASP A 337 0.85 0.64 -11.53
CA ASP A 337 1.53 -0.66 -11.44
C ASP A 337 2.35 -1.00 -12.70
N THR A 338 2.26 -0.20 -13.76
CA THR A 338 2.99 -0.41 -15.02
C THR A 338 4.49 -0.21 -14.82
N LYS A 339 5.31 -1.15 -15.31
CA LYS A 339 6.77 -0.99 -15.30
C LYS A 339 7.28 -0.11 -16.43
N TRP A 340 8.46 0.47 -16.22
CA TRP A 340 9.14 1.29 -17.22
C TRP A 340 9.31 0.58 -18.58
N SER A 341 9.67 -0.71 -18.59
CA SER A 341 9.79 -1.49 -19.84
C SER A 341 8.47 -1.57 -20.61
N GLU A 342 7.34 -1.65 -19.92
CA GLU A 342 6.01 -1.64 -20.53
C GLU A 342 5.64 -0.24 -21.02
N VAL A 343 5.99 0.81 -20.27
CA VAL A 343 5.84 2.20 -20.72
C VAL A 343 6.60 2.44 -22.02
N GLN A 344 7.84 1.96 -22.15
CA GLN A 344 8.62 2.07 -23.39
C GLN A 344 7.95 1.32 -24.56
N GLY A 345 7.28 0.20 -24.29
CA GLY A 345 6.45 -0.49 -25.28
C GLY A 345 5.22 0.33 -25.72
N ILE A 346 4.66 1.15 -24.82
CA ILE A 346 3.48 1.97 -25.09
C ILE A 346 3.83 3.33 -25.72
N LEU A 347 4.86 4.03 -25.25
CA LEU A 347 5.20 5.39 -25.68
C LEU A 347 6.40 5.45 -26.63
N GLY A 348 7.09 4.33 -26.84
CA GLY A 348 8.36 4.28 -27.58
C GLY A 348 9.55 4.73 -26.72
N ASP A 349 10.69 4.92 -27.38
CA ASP A 349 11.92 5.34 -26.72
C ASP A 349 11.76 6.77 -26.14
N GLY A 350 11.95 6.88 -24.82
CA GLY A 350 11.90 8.15 -24.09
C GLY A 350 13.20 8.95 -24.17
N GLY A 351 14.22 8.43 -24.88
CA GLY A 351 15.51 9.08 -25.03
C GLY A 351 16.31 9.16 -23.73
N ARG A 352 17.13 10.21 -23.59
CA ARG A 352 17.97 10.40 -22.40
C ARG A 352 17.14 10.96 -21.25
N ALA A 353 17.15 10.26 -20.11
CA ALA A 353 16.57 10.77 -18.87
C ALA A 353 17.36 11.92 -18.27
N ALA A 354 16.64 12.85 -17.64
CA ALA A 354 17.21 13.73 -16.64
C ALA A 354 17.37 12.96 -15.32
N ILE A 355 18.47 13.17 -14.61
CA ILE A 355 18.72 12.52 -13.32
C ILE A 355 18.22 13.43 -12.21
N GLN A 356 17.36 12.91 -11.34
CA GLN A 356 16.80 13.62 -10.21
C GLN A 356 17.34 13.04 -8.91
N THR A 357 18.07 13.84 -8.14
CA THR A 357 18.64 13.45 -6.84
C THR A 357 17.86 14.02 -5.64
N GLN A 358 16.73 14.69 -5.90
CA GLN A 358 15.90 15.41 -4.91
C GLN A 358 16.72 16.31 -3.94
N GLY A 359 17.88 16.82 -4.38
CA GLY A 359 18.63 17.87 -3.68
C GLY A 359 19.22 17.50 -2.31
N SER A 360 19.00 16.30 -1.78
CA SER A 360 19.53 15.90 -0.48
C SER A 360 20.76 14.99 -0.63
N VAL A 361 21.86 15.40 -0.01
CA VAL A 361 23.09 14.59 0.15
C VAL A 361 22.82 13.31 0.96
N SER A 362 21.69 13.24 1.66
CA SER A 362 21.29 12.14 2.54
C SER A 362 20.19 11.23 1.99
N ASN A 363 19.80 11.33 0.70
CA ASN A 363 18.79 10.44 0.14
C ASN A 363 19.33 8.98 0.11
N PRO A 364 18.78 8.06 0.94
CA PRO A 364 19.30 6.70 1.06
C PRO A 364 18.96 5.81 -0.14
N PHE A 365 18.00 6.21 -0.97
CA PHE A 365 17.51 5.42 -2.10
C PHE A 365 18.27 5.74 -3.41
N GLY A 366 18.96 6.87 -3.43
CA GLY A 366 19.68 7.39 -4.58
C GLY A 366 18.77 8.00 -5.66
N PRO A 367 19.29 8.24 -6.87
CA PRO A 367 18.58 9.02 -7.87
C PRO A 367 17.42 8.26 -8.52
N THR A 368 16.45 9.05 -8.99
CA THR A 368 15.41 8.66 -9.95
C THR A 368 15.72 9.24 -11.33
N PHE A 369 15.05 8.73 -12.35
CA PHE A 369 15.24 9.09 -13.75
C PHE A 369 13.95 9.66 -14.33
N VAL A 370 14.00 10.88 -14.86
CA VAL A 370 12.83 11.55 -15.44
C VAL A 370 12.90 11.48 -16.96
N TYR A 371 11.90 10.85 -17.56
CA TYR A 371 11.74 10.70 -19.00
C TYR A 371 10.60 11.58 -19.49
N GLY A 372 10.86 12.43 -20.48
CA GLY A 372 9.88 13.35 -21.05
C GLY A 372 9.34 12.86 -22.38
N TYR A 373 8.02 12.83 -22.52
CA TYR A 373 7.29 12.62 -23.76
C TYR A 373 6.39 13.83 -24.04
N ARG A 374 5.68 13.81 -25.16
CA ARG A 374 4.67 14.83 -25.47
C ARG A 374 3.56 14.76 -24.41
N ASN A 375 3.34 15.86 -23.69
CA ASN A 375 2.29 16.03 -22.67
C ASN A 375 2.40 15.19 -21.38
N ILE A 376 3.44 14.37 -21.23
CA ILE A 376 3.66 13.52 -20.05
C ILE A 376 5.15 13.40 -19.74
N ALA A 377 5.52 13.44 -18.47
CA ALA A 377 6.84 13.06 -17.99
C ALA A 377 6.70 12.03 -16.87
N LEU A 378 7.57 11.02 -16.86
CA LEU A 378 7.56 9.95 -15.88
C LEU A 378 8.87 9.94 -15.09
N GLU A 379 8.77 10.00 -13.77
CA GLU A 379 9.88 9.75 -12.86
C GLU A 379 9.92 8.27 -12.52
N VAL A 380 11.06 7.64 -12.75
CA VAL A 380 11.26 6.20 -12.67
C VAL A 380 12.36 5.89 -11.66
N MET A 381 12.06 4.99 -10.74
CA MET A 381 13.01 4.46 -9.76
C MET A 381 13.98 3.49 -10.41
N LYS A 382 15.12 3.19 -9.76
CA LYS A 382 16.14 2.28 -10.28
C LYS A 382 15.63 0.86 -10.59
N ASN A 383 14.61 0.41 -9.86
CA ASN A 383 13.95 -0.88 -10.04
C ASN A 383 12.92 -0.88 -11.21
N GLY A 384 12.78 0.22 -11.94
CA GLY A 384 11.88 0.35 -13.09
C GLY A 384 10.43 0.62 -12.73
N HIS A 385 10.10 0.87 -11.45
CA HIS A 385 8.77 1.34 -11.05
C HIS A 385 8.64 2.85 -11.24
N ILE A 386 7.44 3.29 -11.64
CA ILE A 386 7.11 4.71 -11.78
C ILE A 386 6.88 5.29 -10.38
N ALA A 387 7.63 6.31 -9.99
CA ALA A 387 7.45 7.04 -8.74
C ALA A 387 6.38 8.13 -8.88
N THR A 388 6.51 8.95 -9.92
CA THR A 388 5.58 10.04 -10.20
C THR A 388 5.31 10.18 -11.69
N VAL A 389 4.12 10.65 -12.03
CA VAL A 389 3.75 11.04 -13.40
C VAL A 389 3.35 12.50 -13.41
N THR A 390 4.01 13.31 -14.23
CA THR A 390 3.63 14.70 -14.46
C THR A 390 2.93 14.85 -15.81
N LEU A 391 1.67 15.27 -15.79
CA LEU A 391 0.87 15.58 -16.98
C LEU A 391 0.88 17.08 -17.23
N PHE A 392 1.00 17.50 -18.49
CA PHE A 392 1.03 18.92 -18.84
C PHE A 392 0.52 19.19 -20.26
N GLN A 393 0.05 20.41 -20.51
CA GLN A 393 -0.22 20.90 -21.86
C GLN A 393 1.07 21.47 -22.46
N SER A 394 1.49 20.92 -23.60
CA SER A 394 2.52 21.53 -24.45
C SER A 394 1.86 22.69 -25.20
N ASN A 395 2.48 23.87 -25.20
CA ASN A 395 2.01 24.96 -26.05
C ASN A 395 2.10 24.51 -27.51
N VAL A 396 1.01 24.66 -28.26
CA VAL A 396 0.96 24.45 -29.71
C VAL A 396 1.73 25.55 -30.41
#